data_AF-A0A970L3N5-F1
#
_entry.id   AF-A0A970L3N5-F1
#
_cell.length_a   1.000
_cell.length_b   1.000
_cell.length_c   1.000
_cell.angle_alpha   90.00
_cell.angle_beta   90.00
_cell.angle_gamma   90.00
#
_symmetry.space_group_name_H-M   'P 1'
#
loop_
_entity.id
_entity.type
_entity.pdbx_description
1 polymer ?
#
loop_
_entity_poly.entity_id
_entity_poly.type
_entity_poly.pdbx_seq_one_letter_code
_entity_poly.pdbx_strand_id
1 'polypeptide(L)'
;TIQAPQHARVKVNGIEIERPSNEVEVVEGVTFTLRGEGTAVITVVKDVSGAVAKIKDVVDQLNSAMDFMSSRLAKDGILQGDATLVRLQSSLRLAFMDRADTGGKLTTLSEIGITFTREGRAELDESKLREALEEDAHGVYLLLAGSGEGDEGLGIARRARDLIRGYTQTGGVIQGRREMFEAQIASAKESIERMEERLERQEERLYRQFTAMEQALASLQTQSMWLQTQLIQLSMFGATR
;
A
#
# COMPACT_ATOMS: atom_id res chain seq x y z
N THR A 1 -51.17 16.38 40.09
CA THR A 1 -51.22 17.84 39.83
C THR A 1 -50.69 18.04 38.42
N ILE A 2 -51.43 18.70 37.54
CA ILE A 2 -50.99 18.95 36.15
C ILE A 2 -50.14 20.23 36.17
N GLN A 3 -48.88 20.14 35.73
CA GLN A 3 -47.97 21.29 35.64
C GLN A 3 -48.09 21.93 34.25
N ALA A 4 -48.29 23.24 34.20
CA ALA A 4 -48.32 23.98 32.94
C ALA A 4 -46.91 24.00 32.30
N PRO A 5 -46.80 23.95 30.95
CA PRO A 5 -45.52 24.08 30.27
C PRO A 5 -44.88 25.43 30.61
N GLN A 6 -43.57 25.42 30.85
CA GLN A 6 -42.78 26.61 31.16
C GLN A 6 -41.58 26.67 30.22
N HIS A 7 -41.24 27.88 29.79
CA HIS A 7 -40.03 28.14 29.03
C HIS A 7 -38.81 28.19 29.96
N ALA A 8 -37.67 27.74 29.45
CA ALA A 8 -36.38 27.93 30.09
C ALA A 8 -35.98 29.41 29.99
N ARG A 9 -35.52 29.98 31.11
CA ARG A 9 -34.98 31.34 31.19
C ARG A 9 -33.55 31.29 31.68
N VAL A 10 -32.63 31.83 30.89
CA VAL A 10 -31.19 31.83 31.19
C VAL A 10 -30.65 33.24 31.04
N LYS A 11 -29.74 33.64 31.94
CA LYS A 11 -28.96 34.87 31.78
C LYS A 11 -27.52 34.52 31.42
N VAL A 12 -27.07 34.96 30.26
CA VAL A 12 -25.70 34.78 29.76
C VAL A 12 -25.06 36.15 29.61
N ASN A 13 -23.98 36.41 30.37
CA ASN A 13 -23.29 37.72 30.37
C ASN A 13 -24.23 38.93 30.55
N GLY A 14 -25.30 38.76 31.35
CA GLY A 14 -26.30 39.79 31.63
C GLY A 14 -27.46 39.87 30.62
N ILE A 15 -27.40 39.13 29.52
CA ILE A 15 -28.48 39.06 28.52
C ILE A 15 -29.43 37.92 28.89
N GLU A 16 -30.72 38.25 29.02
CA GLU A 16 -31.76 37.28 29.32
C GLU A 16 -32.28 36.64 28.02
N ILE A 17 -32.34 35.32 28.01
CA ILE A 17 -32.74 34.50 26.87
C ILE A 17 -33.82 33.53 27.34
N GLU A 18 -34.96 33.54 26.64
CA GLU A 18 -36.05 32.59 26.86
C GLU A 18 -36.06 31.56 25.72
N ARG A 19 -36.23 30.28 26.07
CA ARG A 19 -36.24 29.15 25.12
C ARG A 19 -37.33 28.14 25.47
N PRO A 20 -37.93 27.49 24.47
CA PRO A 20 -38.96 26.47 24.71
C PRO A 20 -38.42 25.12 25.21
N SER A 21 -37.10 24.91 25.17
CA SER A 21 -36.42 23.67 25.58
C SER A 21 -35.35 23.95 26.63
N ASN A 22 -35.02 22.94 27.43
CA ASN A 22 -33.86 22.95 28.33
C ASN A 22 -32.54 22.69 27.59
N GLU A 23 -32.58 22.31 26.32
CA GLU A 23 -31.42 22.35 25.42
C GLU A 23 -31.41 23.69 24.70
N VAL A 24 -30.41 24.52 25.01
CA VAL A 24 -30.34 25.91 24.55
C VAL A 24 -28.97 26.19 23.95
N GLU A 25 -28.97 26.65 22.71
CA GLU A 25 -27.82 27.30 22.10
C GLU A 25 -27.95 28.80 22.35
N VAL A 26 -27.03 29.34 23.15
CA VAL A 26 -27.00 30.75 23.58
C VAL A 26 -25.74 31.47 23.11
N VAL A 27 -24.73 30.71 22.69
CA VAL A 27 -23.54 31.17 21.97
C VAL A 27 -23.36 30.22 20.79
N GLU A 28 -22.98 30.75 19.63
CA GLU A 28 -22.76 29.96 18.42
C GLU A 28 -21.80 28.79 18.69
N GLY A 29 -22.23 27.58 18.37
CA GLY A 29 -21.44 26.36 18.55
C GLY A 29 -21.38 25.84 19.99
N VAL A 30 -22.08 26.46 20.96
CA VAL A 30 -22.15 26.01 22.35
C VAL A 30 -23.59 25.72 22.75
N THR A 31 -23.90 24.43 22.88
CA THR A 31 -25.18 23.94 23.39
C THR A 31 -25.10 23.67 24.89
N PHE A 32 -26.06 24.20 25.64
CA PHE A 32 -26.20 23.96 27.07
C PHE A 32 -27.44 23.11 27.34
N THR A 33 -27.30 22.13 28.24
CA THR A 33 -28.43 21.40 28.80
C THR A 33 -28.69 21.87 30.23
N LEU A 34 -29.82 22.55 30.43
CA LEU A 34 -30.23 23.10 31.72
C LEU A 34 -30.82 21.98 32.58
N ARG A 35 -30.24 21.77 33.77
CA ARG A 35 -30.63 20.69 34.70
C ARG A 35 -31.36 21.17 35.95
N GLY A 36 -31.30 22.47 36.22
CA GLY A 36 -31.90 23.09 37.40
C GLY A 36 -31.56 24.57 37.46
N GLU A 37 -32.21 25.27 38.38
CA GLU A 37 -31.98 26.69 38.62
C GLU A 37 -30.65 26.91 39.36
N GLY A 38 -29.95 27.99 39.02
CA GLY A 38 -28.71 28.38 39.67
C GLY A 38 -27.81 29.24 38.79
N THR A 39 -26.59 29.45 39.27
CA THR A 39 -25.55 30.20 38.56
C THR A 39 -24.36 29.28 38.33
N ALA A 40 -23.84 29.28 37.10
CA ALA A 40 -22.62 28.56 36.73
C ALA A 40 -21.69 29.48 35.94
N VAL A 41 -20.39 29.33 36.14
CA VAL A 41 -19.36 29.98 35.33
C VAL A 41 -18.85 28.96 34.33
N ILE A 42 -18.91 29.31 33.05
CA ILE A 42 -18.45 28.45 31.95
C ILE A 42 -17.26 29.13 31.29
N THR A 43 -16.15 28.40 31.21
CA THR A 43 -14.94 28.86 30.54
C THR A 43 -14.72 28.01 29.30
N VAL A 44 -14.63 28.66 28.14
CA VAL A 44 -14.26 28.00 26.88
C VAL A 44 -12.75 28.11 26.74
N VAL A 45 -12.08 26.96 26.60
CA VAL A 45 -10.64 26.87 26.37
C VAL A 45 -10.38 26.12 25.07
N LYS A 46 -9.27 26.47 24.41
CA LYS A 46 -8.83 25.77 23.20
C LYS A 46 -8.32 24.38 23.60
N ASP A 47 -8.91 23.34 23.02
CA ASP A 47 -8.44 21.97 23.18
C ASP A 47 -7.81 21.49 21.86
N VAL A 48 -6.49 21.28 21.90
CA VAL A 48 -5.70 20.82 20.75
C VAL A 48 -5.39 19.32 20.82
N SER A 49 -5.82 18.63 21.88
CA SER A 49 -5.48 17.21 22.12
C SER A 49 -5.91 16.30 20.96
N GLY A 50 -7.12 16.50 20.43
CA GLY A 50 -7.62 15.75 19.28
C GLY A 50 -6.80 15.97 18.01
N ALA A 51 -6.35 17.21 17.75
CA ALA A 51 -5.51 17.52 16.60
C ALA A 51 -4.11 16.91 16.74
N VAL A 52 -3.50 17.00 17.94
CA VAL A 52 -2.21 16.35 18.25
C VAL A 52 -2.30 14.85 18.00
N ALA A 53 -3.34 14.19 18.53
CA ALA A 53 -3.54 12.75 18.35
C ALA A 53 -3.66 12.37 16.86
N LYS A 54 -4.45 13.12 16.08
CA LYS A 54 -4.60 12.82 14.65
C LYS A 54 -3.33 13.04 13.83
N ILE A 55 -2.55 14.07 14.16
CA ILE A 55 -1.28 14.32 13.48
C ILE A 55 -0.26 13.24 13.86
N LYS A 56 -0.24 12.82 15.14
CA LYS A 56 0.56 11.67 15.59
C LYS A 56 0.19 10.40 14.84
N ASP A 57 -1.10 10.09 14.70
CA ASP A 57 -1.57 8.92 13.95
C ASP A 57 -1.04 8.94 12.50
N VAL A 58 -1.02 10.10 11.85
CA VAL A 58 -0.49 10.26 10.48
C VAL A 58 1.02 9.97 10.43
N VAL A 59 1.79 10.48 11.40
CA VAL A 59 3.24 10.21 11.52
C VAL A 59 3.50 8.71 11.73
N ASP A 60 2.72 8.07 12.61
CA ASP A 60 2.85 6.64 12.90
C ASP A 60 2.49 5.80 11.66
N GLN A 61 1.41 6.14 10.94
CA GLN A 61 1.01 5.46 9.70
C GLN A 61 2.02 5.66 8.57
N LEU A 62 2.59 6.85 8.42
CA LEU A 62 3.66 7.12 7.46
C LEU A 62 4.87 6.22 7.73
N ASN A 63 5.32 6.18 8.97
CA ASN A 63 6.44 5.32 9.38
C ASN A 63 6.13 3.85 9.14
N SER A 64 4.94 3.38 9.53
CA SER A 64 4.52 2.00 9.30
C SER A 64 4.49 1.62 7.81
N ALA A 65 3.99 2.50 6.94
CA ALA A 65 3.99 2.28 5.50
C ALA A 65 5.41 2.25 4.91
N MET A 66 6.29 3.15 5.36
CA MET A 66 7.69 3.19 4.93
C MET A 66 8.47 1.96 5.39
N ASP A 67 8.24 1.50 6.63
CA ASP A 67 8.84 0.28 7.19
C ASP A 67 8.34 -0.96 6.42
N PHE A 68 7.04 -1.03 6.13
CA PHE A 68 6.46 -2.11 5.32
C PHE A 68 7.11 -2.16 3.94
N MET A 69 7.16 -1.05 3.21
CA MET A 69 7.78 -1.02 1.87
C MET A 69 9.27 -1.39 1.93
N SER A 70 10.01 -0.87 2.92
CA SER A 70 11.44 -1.17 3.09
C SER A 70 11.68 -2.65 3.35
N SER A 71 10.82 -3.30 4.15
CA SER A 71 10.90 -4.75 4.39
C SER A 71 10.71 -5.58 3.13
N ARG A 72 9.89 -5.13 2.17
CA ARG A 72 9.65 -5.84 0.90
C ARG A 72 10.75 -5.61 -0.12
N LEU A 73 11.39 -4.43 -0.06
CA LEU A 73 12.48 -4.01 -0.93
C LEU A 73 13.87 -4.45 -0.45
N ALA A 74 13.97 -4.92 0.80
CA ALA A 74 15.21 -5.40 1.39
C ALA A 74 15.85 -6.53 0.55
N LYS A 75 17.12 -6.80 0.81
CA LYS A 75 17.82 -7.93 0.20
C LYS A 75 17.04 -9.23 0.48
N ASP A 76 16.83 -10.03 -0.57
CA ASP A 76 16.04 -11.27 -0.58
C ASP A 76 14.54 -11.07 -0.29
N GLY A 77 14.07 -9.81 -0.27
CA GLY A 77 12.67 -9.45 -0.18
C GLY A 77 11.91 -9.77 -1.48
N ILE A 78 10.63 -10.12 -1.36
CA ILE A 78 9.79 -10.51 -2.51
C ILE A 78 9.66 -9.42 -3.59
N LEU A 79 9.90 -8.15 -3.23
CA LEU A 79 9.89 -7.02 -4.16
C LEU A 79 11.28 -6.36 -4.25
N GLN A 80 12.35 -7.07 -3.93
CA GLN A 80 13.70 -6.55 -4.08
C GLN A 80 13.93 -6.04 -5.51
N GLY A 81 14.42 -4.80 -5.64
CA GLY A 81 14.67 -4.18 -6.94
C GLY A 81 13.42 -3.65 -7.65
N ASP A 82 12.25 -3.67 -7.00
CA ASP A 82 11.02 -3.11 -7.53
C ASP A 82 11.11 -1.58 -7.68
N ALA A 83 11.33 -1.11 -8.90
CA ALA A 83 11.49 0.31 -9.21
C ALA A 83 10.23 1.15 -8.93
N THR A 84 9.03 0.55 -8.91
CA THR A 84 7.79 1.28 -8.67
C THR A 84 7.60 1.55 -7.18
N LEU A 85 7.91 0.58 -6.32
CA LEU A 85 7.89 0.79 -4.87
C LEU A 85 9.02 1.71 -4.43
N VAL A 86 10.22 1.60 -5.01
CA VAL A 86 11.33 2.54 -4.74
C VAL A 86 10.94 3.97 -5.12
N ARG A 87 10.26 4.15 -6.26
CA ARG A 87 9.73 5.46 -6.66
C ARG A 87 8.64 5.94 -5.70
N LEU A 88 7.70 5.09 -5.32
CA LEU A 88 6.63 5.44 -4.36
C LEU A 88 7.20 5.91 -3.02
N GLN A 89 8.15 5.16 -2.44
CA GLN A 89 8.84 5.55 -1.21
C GLN A 89 9.51 6.92 -1.32
N SER A 90 10.17 7.18 -2.44
CA SER A 90 10.87 8.43 -2.67
C SER A 90 9.91 9.60 -2.87
N SER A 91 8.87 9.41 -3.68
CA SER A 91 7.83 10.42 -3.90
C SER A 91 7.05 10.72 -2.63
N LEU A 92 6.75 9.71 -1.80
CA LEU A 92 6.04 9.92 -0.54
C LEU A 92 6.89 10.73 0.44
N ARG A 93 8.17 10.37 0.60
CA ARG A 93 9.10 11.15 1.44
C ARG A 93 9.21 12.60 0.96
N LEU A 94 9.37 12.83 -0.35
CA LEU A 94 9.42 14.18 -0.91
C LEU A 94 8.12 14.95 -0.66
N ALA A 95 6.96 14.31 -0.82
CA ALA A 95 5.68 14.97 -0.60
C ALA A 95 5.54 15.58 0.81
N PHE A 96 6.11 14.92 1.83
CA PHE A 96 6.13 15.41 3.22
C PHE A 96 7.28 16.39 3.52
N MET A 97 8.44 16.25 2.86
CA MET A 97 9.59 17.14 3.09
C MET A 97 9.49 18.46 2.33
N ASP A 98 8.75 18.49 1.23
CA ASP A 98 8.58 19.67 0.39
C ASP A 98 7.81 20.77 1.12
N ARG A 99 8.26 22.00 0.91
CA ARG A 99 7.57 23.20 1.41
C ARG A 99 6.15 23.28 0.85
N ALA A 100 5.23 23.83 1.64
CA ALA A 100 3.89 24.15 1.20
C ALA A 100 3.74 25.67 1.11
N ASP A 101 3.38 26.14 -0.07
CA ASP A 101 3.09 27.55 -0.32
C ASP A 101 1.57 27.74 -0.30
N THR A 102 1.03 27.88 0.91
CA THR A 102 -0.43 27.89 1.17
C THR A 102 -0.93 29.29 1.51
N GLY A 103 -0.06 30.30 1.42
CA GLY A 103 -0.33 31.67 1.90
C GLY A 103 -0.27 31.81 3.42
N GLY A 104 -0.02 30.73 4.16
CA GLY A 104 0.20 30.74 5.61
C GLY A 104 1.63 31.12 6.00
N LYS A 105 1.82 31.49 7.28
CA LYS A 105 3.16 31.71 7.85
C LYS A 105 3.98 30.42 7.94
N LEU A 106 3.30 29.32 8.21
CA LEU A 106 3.87 27.99 8.30
C LEU A 106 3.98 27.38 6.90
N THR A 107 5.18 26.91 6.57
CA THR A 107 5.55 26.41 5.24
C THR A 107 6.21 25.04 5.28
N THR A 108 6.71 24.58 6.44
CA THR A 108 7.32 23.26 6.60
C THR A 108 6.81 22.49 7.80
N LEU A 109 6.87 21.16 7.73
CA LEU A 109 6.52 20.28 8.85
C LEU A 109 7.43 20.45 10.07
N SER A 110 8.68 20.88 9.86
CA SER A 110 9.62 21.13 10.96
C SER A 110 9.17 22.28 11.87
N GLU A 111 8.44 23.26 11.33
CA GLU A 111 7.91 24.40 12.09
C GLU A 111 6.79 23.98 13.05
N ILE A 112 6.15 22.81 12.81
CA ILE A 112 5.14 22.22 13.70
C ILE A 112 5.68 21.00 14.46
N GLY A 113 7.01 20.83 14.54
CA GLY A 113 7.64 19.77 15.32
C GLY A 113 7.74 18.42 14.62
N ILE A 114 7.48 18.31 13.32
CA ILE A 114 7.67 17.06 12.57
C ILE A 114 8.97 17.14 11.76
N THR A 115 9.94 16.29 12.10
CA THR A 115 11.26 16.22 11.46
C THR A 115 11.49 14.85 10.83
N PHE A 116 12.50 14.74 9.98
CA PHE A 116 12.86 13.49 9.32
C PHE A 116 14.32 13.14 9.63
N THR A 117 14.58 11.88 10.00
CA THR A 117 15.93 11.38 10.17
C THR A 117 16.63 11.23 8.82
N ARG A 118 17.94 10.95 8.84
CA ARG A 118 18.71 10.69 7.61
C ARG A 118 18.19 9.47 6.85
N GLU A 119 17.60 8.52 7.57
CA GLU A 119 16.96 7.31 7.05
C GLU A 119 15.54 7.59 6.52
N GLY A 120 15.05 8.82 6.63
CA GLY A 120 13.74 9.24 6.14
C GLY A 120 12.59 8.86 7.06
N ARG A 121 12.86 8.52 8.33
CA ARG A 121 11.83 8.24 9.33
C ARG A 121 11.32 9.54 9.92
N ALA A 122 10.00 9.67 10.06
CA ALA A 122 9.38 10.84 10.67
C ALA A 122 9.45 10.78 12.20
N GLU A 123 9.83 11.89 12.82
CA GLU A 123 9.86 12.09 14.26
C GLU A 123 8.95 13.27 14.62
N LEU A 124 8.21 13.13 15.73
CA LEU A 124 7.26 14.15 16.21
C LEU A 124 7.69 14.67 17.58
N ASP A 125 7.90 15.98 17.67
CA ASP A 125 7.95 16.73 18.90
C ASP A 125 6.53 17.21 19.26
N GLU A 126 5.84 16.43 20.11
CA GLU A 126 4.47 16.74 20.53
C GLU A 126 4.35 18.07 21.26
N SER A 127 5.42 18.54 21.91
CA SER A 127 5.40 19.82 22.63
C SER A 127 5.37 20.99 21.66
N LYS A 128 6.23 20.96 20.64
CA LYS A 128 6.22 21.97 19.56
C LYS A 128 4.95 21.94 18.74
N LEU A 129 4.42 20.74 18.47
CA LEU A 129 3.14 20.63 17.76
C LEU A 129 2.00 21.26 18.56
N ARG A 130 1.96 21.01 19.86
CA ARG A 130 0.97 21.60 20.76
C ARG A 130 1.11 23.12 20.81
N GLU A 131 2.33 23.65 20.95
CA GLU A 131 2.61 25.09 20.92
C GLU A 131 2.15 25.73 19.60
N ALA A 132 2.51 25.15 18.46
CA ALA A 132 2.09 25.65 17.15
C ALA A 132 0.56 25.63 16.96
N LEU A 133 -0.12 24.57 17.45
CA LEU A 133 -1.57 24.49 17.42
C LEU A 133 -2.23 25.50 18.36
N GLU A 134 -1.66 25.75 19.53
CA GLU A 134 -2.15 26.75 20.50
C GLU A 134 -1.99 28.18 19.97
N GLU A 135 -0.84 28.48 19.33
CA GLU A 135 -0.55 29.79 18.71
C GLU A 135 -1.39 30.03 17.44
N ASP A 136 -1.34 29.13 16.47
CA ASP A 136 -2.00 29.31 15.16
C ASP A 136 -2.55 27.98 14.58
N ALA A 137 -3.66 27.53 15.13
CA ALA A 137 -4.36 26.32 14.65
C ALA A 137 -4.77 26.42 13.17
N HIS A 138 -5.10 27.63 12.70
CA HIS A 138 -5.48 27.83 11.31
C HIS A 138 -4.27 27.73 10.39
N GLY A 139 -3.12 28.28 10.78
CA GLY A 139 -1.85 28.10 10.07
C GLY A 139 -1.45 26.63 9.96
N VAL A 140 -1.58 25.85 11.05
CA VAL A 140 -1.30 24.40 11.01
C VAL A 140 -2.26 23.68 10.05
N TYR A 141 -3.54 24.06 10.07
CA TYR A 141 -4.53 23.56 9.11
C TYR A 141 -4.13 23.89 7.66
N LEU A 142 -3.76 25.15 7.37
CA LEU A 142 -3.34 25.57 6.04
C LEU A 142 -2.09 24.81 5.57
N LEU A 143 -1.09 24.62 6.43
CA LEU A 143 0.11 23.84 6.10
C LEU A 143 -0.24 22.41 5.66
N LEU A 144 -1.13 21.73 6.38
CA LEU A 144 -1.47 20.34 6.13
C LEU A 144 -2.51 20.17 5.02
N ALA A 145 -3.59 20.95 5.06
CA ALA A 145 -4.76 20.82 4.20
C ALA A 145 -4.78 21.81 3.01
N GLY A 146 -4.06 22.93 3.09
CA GLY A 146 -4.04 23.96 2.06
C GLY A 146 -5.15 25.02 2.21
N SER A 147 -5.12 26.02 1.34
CA SER A 147 -5.99 27.21 1.39
C SER A 147 -7.25 27.16 0.51
N GLY A 148 -7.54 26.05 -0.18
CA GLY A 148 -8.75 25.93 -1.01
C GLY A 148 -8.77 24.72 -1.95
N GLU A 149 -9.67 24.77 -2.94
CA GLU A 149 -9.76 23.79 -4.03
C GLU A 149 -8.86 24.19 -5.20
N GLY A 150 -7.98 23.29 -5.64
CA GLY A 150 -7.06 23.49 -6.76
C GLY A 150 -5.65 22.95 -6.48
N ASP A 151 -4.76 23.09 -7.46
CA ASP A 151 -3.34 22.73 -7.36
C ASP A 151 -2.50 23.85 -6.69
N GLU A 152 -3.01 25.08 -6.70
CA GLU A 152 -2.41 26.21 -5.97
C GLU A 152 -2.80 26.14 -4.49
N GLY A 153 -1.82 26.36 -3.60
CA GLY A 153 -2.07 26.29 -2.16
C GLY A 153 -2.26 24.88 -1.61
N LEU A 154 -1.80 23.83 -2.32
CA LEU A 154 -1.97 22.45 -1.90
C LEU A 154 -1.17 22.14 -0.61
N GLY A 155 -1.88 21.75 0.45
CA GLY A 155 -1.27 21.35 1.71
C GLY A 155 -0.52 20.01 1.62
N ILE A 156 0.41 19.80 2.54
CA ILE A 156 1.31 18.64 2.55
C ILE A 156 0.53 17.32 2.63
N ALA A 157 -0.48 17.24 3.48
CA ALA A 157 -1.27 16.02 3.67
C ALA A 157 -2.15 15.72 2.43
N ARG A 158 -2.64 16.75 1.73
CA ARG A 158 -3.37 16.56 0.46
C ARG A 158 -2.45 16.07 -0.65
N ARG A 159 -1.26 16.67 -0.79
CA ARG A 159 -0.24 16.21 -1.74
C ARG A 159 0.09 14.73 -1.56
N ALA A 160 0.34 14.33 -0.31
CA ALA A 160 0.60 12.93 0.03
C ALA A 160 -0.61 12.03 -0.29
N ARG A 161 -1.83 12.48 0.04
CA ARG A 161 -3.06 11.74 -0.27
C ARG A 161 -3.23 11.54 -1.78
N ASP A 162 -3.03 12.58 -2.59
CA ASP A 162 -3.23 12.51 -4.04
C ASP A 162 -2.19 11.61 -4.70
N LEU A 163 -0.94 11.65 -4.22
CA LEU A 163 0.10 10.70 -4.61
C LEU A 163 -0.34 9.26 -4.28
N ILE A 164 -0.74 8.98 -3.03
CA ILE A 164 -1.18 7.64 -2.62
C ILE A 164 -2.35 7.18 -3.49
N ARG A 165 -3.32 8.05 -3.72
CA ARG A 165 -4.51 7.77 -4.53
C ARG A 165 -4.13 7.38 -5.95
N GLY A 166 -3.18 8.05 -6.59
CA GLY A 166 -2.70 7.68 -7.93
C GLY A 166 -2.16 6.24 -8.03
N TYR A 167 -1.64 5.70 -6.93
CA TYR A 167 -1.15 4.32 -6.87
C TYR A 167 -2.25 3.32 -6.52
N THR A 168 -3.15 3.67 -5.59
CA THR A 168 -4.09 2.72 -4.97
C THR A 168 -5.49 2.72 -5.57
N GLN A 169 -5.89 3.79 -6.29
CA GLN A 169 -7.21 3.86 -6.90
C GLN A 169 -7.41 2.79 -7.98
N THR A 170 -8.67 2.55 -8.34
CA THR A 170 -9.02 1.71 -9.49
C THR A 170 -8.40 2.28 -10.77
N GLY A 171 -7.72 1.42 -11.55
CA GLY A 171 -6.92 1.81 -12.70
C GLY A 171 -5.59 2.49 -12.34
N GLY A 172 -5.25 2.57 -11.05
CA GLY A 172 -3.98 3.11 -10.56
C GLY A 172 -2.79 2.18 -10.82
N VAL A 173 -1.60 2.67 -10.45
CA VAL A 173 -0.33 1.99 -10.74
C VAL A 173 -0.30 0.56 -10.19
N ILE A 174 -0.79 0.34 -8.97
CA ILE A 174 -0.73 -1.00 -8.35
C ILE A 174 -1.61 -2.00 -9.11
N GLN A 175 -2.79 -1.58 -9.56
CA GLN A 175 -3.68 -2.44 -10.36
C GLN A 175 -3.02 -2.80 -11.70
N GLY A 176 -2.51 -1.80 -12.43
CA GLY A 176 -1.85 -2.07 -13.73
C GLY A 176 -0.65 -3.02 -13.61
N ARG A 177 0.08 -2.98 -12.48
CA ARG A 177 1.15 -3.95 -12.23
C ARG A 177 0.65 -5.35 -11.92
N ARG A 178 -0.46 -5.49 -11.21
CA ARG A 178 -1.10 -6.79 -11.00
C ARG A 178 -1.52 -7.42 -12.34
N GLU A 179 -2.18 -6.64 -13.19
CA GLU A 179 -2.60 -7.07 -14.52
C GLU A 179 -1.40 -7.50 -15.39
N MET A 180 -0.30 -6.74 -15.34
CA MET A 180 0.94 -7.11 -16.02
C MET A 180 1.50 -8.45 -15.52
N PHE A 181 1.56 -8.67 -14.21
CA PHE A 181 2.04 -9.93 -13.66
C PHE A 181 1.11 -11.09 -13.98
N GLU A 182 -0.21 -10.89 -13.95
CA GLU A 182 -1.19 -11.90 -14.36
C GLU A 182 -1.00 -12.31 -15.84
N ALA A 183 -0.75 -11.34 -16.73
CA ALA A 183 -0.43 -11.62 -18.13
C ALA A 183 0.90 -12.38 -18.32
N GLN A 184 1.94 -12.02 -17.56
CA GLN A 184 3.21 -12.75 -17.58
C GLN A 184 3.04 -14.20 -17.09
N ILE A 185 2.26 -14.41 -16.03
CA ILE A 185 1.93 -15.73 -15.51
C ILE A 185 1.19 -16.54 -16.58
N ALA A 186 0.21 -15.95 -17.26
CA ALA A 186 -0.51 -16.63 -18.33
C ALA A 186 0.43 -17.06 -19.49
N SER A 187 1.29 -16.15 -19.95
CA SER A 187 2.27 -16.46 -21.00
C SER A 187 3.29 -17.52 -20.60
N ALA A 188 3.70 -17.51 -19.32
CA ALA A 188 4.60 -18.52 -18.79
C ALA A 188 3.95 -19.91 -18.75
N LYS A 189 2.68 -20.00 -18.34
CA LYS A 189 1.90 -21.26 -18.35
C LYS A 189 1.81 -21.85 -19.75
N GLU A 190 1.45 -21.04 -20.73
CA GLU A 190 1.42 -21.46 -22.13
C GLU A 190 2.77 -21.97 -22.64
N SER A 191 3.86 -21.36 -22.18
CA SER A 191 5.22 -21.79 -22.55
C SER A 191 5.59 -23.12 -21.91
N ILE A 192 5.15 -23.36 -20.67
CA ILE A 192 5.31 -24.64 -19.98
C ILE A 192 4.57 -25.74 -20.74
N GLU A 193 3.30 -25.52 -21.08
CA GLU A 193 2.47 -26.48 -21.83
C GLU A 193 3.14 -26.88 -23.17
N ARG A 194 3.60 -25.91 -23.95
CA ARG A 194 4.33 -26.19 -25.21
C ARG A 194 5.62 -26.98 -25.00
N MET A 195 6.31 -26.78 -23.87
CA MET A 195 7.52 -27.52 -23.54
C MET A 195 7.21 -28.96 -23.14
N GLU A 196 6.14 -29.16 -22.37
CA GLU A 196 5.65 -30.49 -21.98
C GLU A 196 5.26 -31.31 -23.22
N GLU A 197 4.48 -30.74 -24.14
CA GLU A 197 4.14 -31.39 -25.43
C GLU A 197 5.37 -31.74 -26.28
N ARG A 198 6.44 -30.93 -26.19
CA ARG A 198 7.68 -31.20 -26.91
C ARG A 198 8.44 -32.36 -26.25
N LEU A 199 8.47 -32.43 -24.92
CA LEU A 199 9.11 -33.51 -24.18
C LEU A 199 8.42 -34.84 -24.47
N GLU A 200 7.09 -34.88 -24.48
CA GLU A 200 6.31 -36.08 -24.81
C GLU A 200 6.63 -36.60 -26.22
N ARG A 201 6.69 -35.72 -27.23
CA ARG A 201 7.09 -36.11 -28.59
C ARG A 201 8.54 -36.60 -28.70
N GLN A 202 9.43 -36.08 -27.86
CA GLN A 202 10.82 -36.57 -27.81
C GLN A 202 10.88 -37.97 -27.21
N GLU A 203 10.15 -38.19 -26.11
CA GLU A 203 10.01 -39.48 -25.47
C GLU A 203 9.45 -40.53 -26.45
N GLU A 204 8.35 -40.22 -27.13
CA GLU A 204 7.76 -41.14 -28.12
C GLU A 204 8.73 -41.47 -29.26
N ARG A 205 9.47 -40.47 -29.76
CA ARG A 205 10.50 -40.69 -30.79
C ARG A 205 11.62 -41.59 -30.29
N LEU A 206 12.10 -41.38 -29.06
CA LEU A 206 13.14 -42.19 -28.45
C LEU A 206 12.68 -43.63 -28.26
N TYR A 207 11.44 -43.85 -27.80
CA TYR A 207 10.85 -45.19 -27.73
C TYR A 207 10.87 -45.89 -29.10
N ARG A 208 10.41 -45.21 -30.16
CA ARG A 208 10.41 -45.78 -31.52
C ARG A 208 11.83 -46.12 -32.01
N GLN A 209 12.81 -45.24 -31.75
CA GLN A 209 14.22 -45.48 -32.11
C GLN A 209 14.80 -46.68 -31.34
N PHE A 210 14.51 -46.78 -30.06
CA PHE A 210 14.99 -47.88 -29.21
C PHE A 210 14.40 -49.22 -29.66
N THR A 211 13.08 -49.29 -29.89
CA THR A 211 12.42 -50.51 -30.41
C THR A 211 12.95 -50.91 -31.79
N ALA A 212 13.19 -49.96 -32.69
CA ALA A 212 13.78 -50.25 -34.00
C ALA A 212 15.23 -50.77 -33.88
N MET A 213 16.01 -50.21 -32.96
CA MET A 213 17.37 -50.68 -32.66
C MET A 213 17.36 -52.10 -32.09
N GLU A 214 16.44 -52.42 -31.17
CA GLU A 214 16.28 -53.78 -30.63
C GLU A 214 15.94 -54.79 -31.73
N GLN A 215 15.02 -54.44 -32.64
CA GLN A 215 14.67 -55.27 -33.79
C GLN A 215 15.87 -55.49 -34.74
N ALA A 216 16.63 -54.43 -35.02
CA ALA A 216 17.83 -54.52 -35.84
C ALA A 216 18.90 -55.42 -35.20
N LEU A 217 19.12 -55.31 -33.88
CA LEU A 217 20.03 -56.17 -33.14
C LEU A 217 19.59 -57.65 -33.17
N ALA A 218 18.30 -57.93 -32.97
CA ALA A 218 17.76 -59.29 -33.07
C ALA A 218 17.94 -59.87 -34.48
N SER A 219 17.74 -59.06 -35.52
CA SER A 219 18.01 -59.45 -36.91
C SER A 219 19.49 -59.74 -37.15
N LEU A 220 20.39 -58.88 -36.67
CA LEU A 220 21.84 -59.08 -36.78
C LEU A 220 22.31 -60.34 -36.05
N GLN A 221 21.73 -60.64 -34.89
CA GLN A 221 22.02 -61.87 -34.16
C GLN A 221 21.59 -63.11 -34.97
N THR A 222 20.41 -63.05 -35.58
CA THR A 222 19.91 -64.13 -36.46
C THR A 222 20.79 -64.30 -37.70
N GLN A 223 21.20 -63.20 -38.33
CA GLN A 223 22.13 -63.21 -39.46
C GLN A 223 23.51 -63.77 -39.09
N SER A 224 24.03 -63.42 -37.91
CA SER A 224 25.28 -63.95 -37.38
C SER A 224 25.22 -65.46 -37.17
N MET A 225 24.13 -65.98 -36.58
CA MET A 225 23.91 -67.42 -36.43
C MET A 225 23.83 -68.14 -37.78
N TRP A 226 23.15 -67.53 -38.77
CA TRP A 226 23.07 -68.06 -40.12
C TRP A 226 24.45 -68.15 -40.78
N LEU A 227 25.25 -67.08 -40.71
CA LEU A 227 26.63 -67.06 -41.22
C LEU A 227 27.53 -68.09 -40.53
N GLN A 228 27.43 -68.27 -39.21
CA GLN A 228 28.16 -69.31 -38.48
C GLN A 228 27.79 -70.71 -38.99
N THR A 229 26.50 -70.97 -39.19
CA THR A 229 26.01 -72.25 -39.73
C THR A 229 26.55 -72.50 -41.13
N GLN A 230 26.55 -71.47 -41.99
CA GLN A 230 27.11 -71.54 -43.34
C GLN A 230 28.62 -71.85 -43.32
N LEU A 231 29.38 -71.22 -42.42
CA LEU A 231 30.82 -71.43 -42.25
C LEU A 231 31.13 -72.86 -41.77
N ILE A 232 30.33 -73.41 -40.84
CA ILE A 232 30.47 -74.80 -40.38
C ILE A 232 30.18 -75.78 -41.53
N GLN A 233 29.18 -75.51 -42.36
CA GLN A 233 28.91 -76.34 -43.53
C GLN A 233 30.06 -76.29 -44.55
N LEU A 234 30.62 -75.11 -44.82
CA LEU A 234 31.76 -74.95 -45.71
C LEU A 234 33.04 -75.64 -45.17
N SER A 235 33.28 -75.59 -43.86
CA SER A 235 34.42 -76.30 -43.25
C SER A 235 34.26 -77.83 -43.26
N MET A 236 33.03 -78.33 -43.11
CA MET A 236 32.71 -79.76 -43.22
C MET A 236 32.92 -80.30 -44.65
N PHE A 237 32.61 -79.51 -45.68
CA PHE A 237 32.91 -79.85 -47.08
C PHE A 237 34.40 -79.78 -47.42
N GLY A 238 35.20 -78.98 -46.69
CA GLY A 238 36.65 -78.90 -46.87
C GLY A 238 37.45 -80.02 -46.21
N ALA A 239 36.92 -80.65 -45.14
CA ALA A 239 37.60 -81.70 -44.38
C ALA A 239 37.36 -83.14 -44.90
N THR A 240 36.61 -83.30 -46.00
CA THR A 240 36.29 -84.60 -46.63
C THR A 240 37.04 -84.85 -47.95
N ARG A 241 38.20 -84.22 -48.15
CA ARG A 241 39.16 -84.56 -49.21
C ARG A 241 40.51 -84.98 -48.64
#